data_AF-A0A2A4X660-F1
#
_entry.id   AF-A0A2A4X660-F1
#
_cell.length_a   1.000
_cell.length_b   1.000
_cell.length_c   1.000
_cell.angle_alpha   90.00
_cell.angle_beta   90.00
_cell.angle_gamma   90.00
#
_symmetry.space_group_name_H-M   'P 1'
#
loop_
_entity.id
_entity.type
_entity.pdbx_description
1 polymer ?
#
loop_
_entity_poly.entity_id
_entity_poly.type
_entity_poly.pdbx_seq_one_letter_code
_entity_poly.pdbx_strand_id
1 'polypeptide(L)'
;MNNFQSEWAIIHNNIENYETQSLIIKLISALICAYAVTSHISPLFSISLILILWLLDGIWKTFQHRLQKRILLIEKVLLADRFNHNADHHPVHSTDNDTDHNTKSTRAFQLYSQWDAQRKGPISLIIEYCLQSIKPTIAYPYVLFIPLIIIFS
;
A
#
# COMPACT_ATOMS: atom_id res chain seq x y z
N MET A 1 17.00 -19.90 2.52
CA MET A 1 15.75 -19.20 2.14
C MET A 1 16.09 -18.34 0.93
N ASN A 2 15.40 -18.49 -0.21
CA ASN A 2 15.66 -17.63 -1.38
C ASN A 2 15.37 -16.17 -0.99
N ASN A 3 16.28 -15.24 -1.28
CA ASN A 3 16.16 -13.82 -0.91
C ASN A 3 14.81 -13.18 -1.34
N PHE A 4 14.21 -13.68 -2.42
CA PHE A 4 12.89 -13.27 -2.87
C PHE A 4 11.72 -13.77 -2.01
N GLN A 5 11.84 -14.95 -1.40
CA GLN A 5 10.79 -15.48 -0.52
C GLN A 5 10.75 -14.71 0.81
N SER A 6 11.91 -14.32 1.35
CA SER A 6 11.96 -13.45 2.53
C SER A 6 11.44 -12.05 2.22
N GLU A 7 11.81 -11.47 1.06
CA GLU A 7 11.24 -10.20 0.60
C GLU A 7 9.72 -10.28 0.44
N TRP A 8 9.20 -11.35 -0.17
CA TRP A 8 7.76 -11.56 -0.34
C TRP A 8 7.02 -11.59 1.00
N ALA A 9 7.54 -12.34 1.98
CA ALA A 9 6.92 -12.45 3.30
C ALA A 9 6.89 -11.09 4.04
N ILE A 10 7.98 -10.32 3.96
CA ILE A 10 8.07 -8.98 4.57
C ILE A 10 7.07 -8.02 3.91
N ILE A 11 6.98 -8.01 2.57
CA ILE A 11 6.06 -7.11 1.86
C ILE A 11 4.60 -7.50 2.15
N HIS A 12 4.30 -8.80 2.20
CA HIS A 12 2.96 -9.28 2.51
C HIS A 12 2.51 -8.85 3.91
N ASN A 13 3.35 -9.07 4.93
CA ASN A 13 3.09 -8.62 6.30
C ASN A 13 2.87 -7.10 6.40
N ASN A 14 3.64 -6.31 5.65
CA ASN A 14 3.45 -4.86 5.62
C ASN A 14 2.09 -4.47 5.03
N ILE A 15 1.60 -5.17 4.00
CA ILE A 15 0.27 -4.94 3.41
C ILE A 15 -0.83 -5.19 4.45
N GLU A 16 -0.77 -6.30 5.18
CA GLU A 16 -1.76 -6.63 6.23
C GLU A 16 -1.77 -5.59 7.36
N ASN A 17 -0.59 -5.10 7.75
CA ASN A 17 -0.48 -4.02 8.73
C ASN A 17 -1.16 -2.73 8.24
N TYR A 18 -1.05 -2.37 6.96
CA TYR A 18 -1.74 -1.19 6.42
C TYR A 18 -3.27 -1.33 6.41
N GLU A 19 -3.80 -2.53 6.18
CA GLU A 19 -5.25 -2.77 6.28
C GLU A 19 -5.75 -2.60 7.71
N THR A 20 -5.01 -3.16 8.68
CA THR A 20 -5.31 -3.02 10.10
C THR A 20 -5.28 -1.54 10.52
N GLN A 21 -4.26 -0.81 10.08
CA GLN A 21 -4.12 0.62 10.31
C GLN A 21 -5.30 1.42 9.71
N SER A 22 -5.70 1.14 8.46
CA SER A 22 -6.88 1.77 7.81
C SER A 22 -8.16 1.57 8.63
N LEU A 23 -8.35 0.36 9.18
CA LEU A 23 -9.50 0.04 10.04
C LEU A 23 -9.47 0.87 11.34
N ILE A 24 -8.30 1.02 11.97
CA ILE A 24 -8.13 1.84 13.18
C ILE A 24 -8.50 3.31 12.91
N ILE A 25 -8.05 3.90 11.79
CA ILE A 25 -8.45 5.27 11.41
C ILE A 25 -9.96 5.38 11.26
N LYS A 26 -10.60 4.41 10.60
CA LYS A 26 -12.07 4.40 10.45
C LYS A 26 -12.77 4.34 11.80
N LEU A 27 -12.29 3.51 12.72
CA LEU A 27 -12.86 3.40 14.07
C LEU A 27 -12.70 4.71 14.85
N ILE A 28 -11.51 5.33 14.81
CA ILE A 28 -11.27 6.64 15.45
C ILE A 28 -12.17 7.71 14.84
N SER A 29 -12.33 7.74 13.51
CA SER A 29 -13.21 8.70 12.84
C SER A 29 -14.68 8.54 13.27
N ALA A 30 -15.14 7.30 13.46
CA ALA A 30 -16.49 7.01 13.96
C ALA A 30 -16.67 7.47 15.41
N LEU A 31 -15.67 7.28 16.27
CA LEU A 31 -15.69 7.77 17.65
C LEU A 31 -15.71 9.30 17.72
N ILE A 32 -14.90 9.99 16.91
CA ILE A 32 -14.90 11.45 16.80
C ILE A 32 -16.28 11.94 16.34
N CYS A 33 -16.87 11.28 15.34
CA CYS A 33 -18.21 11.62 14.86
C CYS A 33 -19.27 11.45 15.95
N ALA A 34 -19.24 10.34 16.70
CA ALA A 34 -20.17 10.09 17.80
C ALA A 34 -20.00 11.13 18.92
N TYR A 35 -18.75 11.46 19.27
CA TYR A 35 -18.46 12.47 20.29
C TYR A 35 -18.93 13.87 19.86
N ALA A 36 -18.66 14.26 18.61
CA ALA A 36 -19.05 15.56 18.06
C ALA A 36 -20.56 15.80 18.13
N VAL A 37 -21.37 14.77 17.84
CA VAL A 37 -22.84 14.83 17.93
C VAL A 37 -23.33 15.11 19.37
N THR A 38 -22.64 14.60 20.38
CA THR A 38 -23.06 14.76 21.79
C THR A 38 -22.58 16.07 22.43
N SER A 39 -21.51 16.65 21.92
CA SER A 39 -20.76 17.70 22.63
C SER A 39 -20.93 19.11 22.06
N HIS A 40 -21.84 19.34 21.10
CA HIS A 40 -22.08 20.64 20.44
C HIS A 40 -20.78 21.37 20.03
N ILE A 41 -19.78 20.61 19.61
CA ILE A 41 -18.51 21.16 19.13
C ILE A 41 -18.76 21.83 17.79
N SER A 42 -18.05 22.93 17.50
CA SER A 42 -18.11 23.59 16.20
C SER A 42 -18.03 22.57 15.04
N PRO A 43 -19.05 22.52 14.16
CA PRO A 43 -19.13 21.50 13.11
C PRO A 43 -17.96 21.61 12.12
N LEU A 44 -17.49 22.84 11.88
CA LEU A 44 -16.33 23.09 11.01
C LEU A 44 -15.05 22.43 11.52
N PHE A 45 -14.85 22.40 12.84
CA PHE A 45 -13.68 21.77 13.43
C PHE A 45 -13.72 20.25 13.30
N SER A 46 -14.89 19.66 13.60
CA SER A 46 -15.12 18.21 13.47
C SER A 46 -14.96 17.73 12.02
N ILE A 47 -15.50 18.47 11.05
CA ILE A 47 -15.34 18.17 9.62
C ILE A 47 -13.88 18.27 9.20
N SER A 48 -13.15 19.29 9.65
CA SER A 48 -11.72 19.45 9.35
C SER A 48 -10.88 18.26 9.85
N LEU A 49 -11.12 17.79 11.08
CA LEU A 49 -10.46 16.60 11.62
C LEU A 49 -10.78 15.35 10.79
N ILE A 50 -12.04 15.14 10.45
CA ILE A 50 -12.48 13.99 9.65
C ILE A 50 -11.86 14.02 8.24
N LEU A 51 -11.73 15.20 7.64
CA LEU A 51 -11.09 15.38 6.34
C LEU A 51 -9.59 15.04 6.38
N ILE A 52 -8.90 15.42 7.46
CA ILE A 52 -7.50 15.04 7.67
C ILE A 52 -7.38 13.52 7.83
N LEU A 53 -8.24 12.89 8.64
CA LEU A 53 -8.25 11.42 8.82
C LEU A 53 -8.53 10.70 7.50
N TRP A 54 -9.42 11.24 6.67
CA TRP A 54 -9.70 10.71 5.33
C TRP A 54 -8.50 10.80 4.38
N LEU A 55 -7.74 11.90 4.42
CA LEU A 55 -6.53 12.05 3.63
C LEU A 55 -5.41 11.10 4.12
N LEU A 56 -5.29 10.91 5.43
CA LEU A 56 -4.34 9.95 6.03
C LEU A 56 -4.63 8.50 5.57
N ASP A 57 -5.91 8.09 5.54
CA ASP A 57 -6.32 6.77 5.03
C ASP A 57 -5.93 6.60 3.54
N GLY A 58 -6.09 7.64 2.72
CA GLY A 58 -5.70 7.63 1.31
C GLY A 58 -4.19 7.44 1.07
N ILE A 59 -3.35 8.05 1.93
CA ILE A 59 -1.89 7.90 1.86
C ILE A 59 -1.51 6.43 2.09
N TRP A 60 -2.04 5.79 3.12
CA TRP A 60 -1.76 4.39 3.43
C TRP A 60 -2.20 3.43 2.32
N LYS A 61 -3.39 3.63 1.73
CA LYS A 61 -3.83 2.81 0.58
C LYS A 61 -2.98 3.00 -0.67
N THR A 62 -2.32 4.14 -0.82
CA THR A 62 -1.40 4.38 -1.94
C THR A 62 -0.09 3.63 -1.73
N PHE A 63 0.45 3.60 -0.52
CA PHE A 63 1.59 2.75 -0.18
C PHE A 63 1.25 1.27 -0.34
N GLN A 64 0.08 0.82 0.14
CA GLN A 64 -0.40 -0.54 -0.03
C GLN A 64 -0.44 -0.95 -1.52
N HIS A 65 -1.04 -0.11 -2.38
CA HIS A 65 -1.12 -0.38 -3.82
C HIS A 65 0.27 -0.46 -4.49
N ARG A 66 1.25 0.33 -4.02
CA ARG A 66 2.63 0.25 -4.51
C ARG A 66 3.30 -1.08 -4.12
N LEU A 67 3.10 -1.53 -2.89
CA LEU A 67 3.61 -2.81 -2.41
C LEU A 67 2.95 -4.00 -3.14
N GLN A 68 1.66 -3.90 -3.42
CA GLN A 68 0.93 -4.94 -4.15
C GLN A 68 1.48 -5.14 -5.58
N LYS A 69 1.80 -4.06 -6.30
CA LYS A 69 2.45 -4.15 -7.62
C LYS A 69 3.80 -4.86 -7.56
N ARG A 70 4.56 -4.67 -6.48
CA ARG A 70 5.86 -5.30 -6.23
C ARG A 70 5.75 -6.79 -5.95
N ILE A 71 4.78 -7.21 -5.12
CA ILE A 71 4.49 -8.62 -4.89
C ILE A 71 4.24 -9.35 -6.20
N LEU A 72 3.40 -8.78 -7.08
CA LEU A 72 3.10 -9.38 -8.38
C LEU A 72 4.33 -9.51 -9.29
N LEU A 73 5.27 -8.57 -9.21
CA LEU A 73 6.53 -8.66 -9.96
C LEU A 73 7.41 -9.79 -9.41
N ILE A 74 7.56 -9.89 -8.09
CA ILE A 74 8.33 -10.95 -7.43
C ILE A 74 7.72 -12.32 -7.72
N GLU A 75 6.40 -12.45 -7.67
CA GLU A 75 5.68 -13.68 -8.00
C GLU A 75 5.95 -14.12 -9.44
N LYS A 76 5.88 -13.21 -10.41
CA LYS A 76 6.22 -13.50 -11.81
C LYS A 76 7.67 -13.96 -11.98
N VAL A 77 8.62 -13.34 -11.28
CA VAL A 77 10.04 -13.73 -11.33
C VAL A 77 10.25 -15.11 -10.71
N LEU A 78 9.63 -15.40 -9.56
CA LEU A 78 9.70 -16.71 -8.91
C LEU A 78 9.08 -17.81 -9.77
N LEU A 79 7.95 -17.54 -10.43
CA LEU A 79 7.33 -18.49 -11.36
C LEU A 79 8.25 -18.75 -12.56
N ALA A 80 8.80 -17.71 -13.18
CA ALA A 80 9.72 -17.87 -14.31
C ALA A 80 10.99 -18.67 -13.92
N ASP A 81 11.55 -18.40 -12.73
CA ASP A 81 12.69 -19.15 -12.20
C ASP A 81 12.35 -20.62 -11.98
N ARG A 82 11.16 -20.90 -11.39
CA ARG A 82 10.64 -22.25 -11.20
C ARG A 82 10.42 -22.99 -12.52
N PHE A 83 9.89 -22.31 -13.55
CA PHE A 83 9.67 -22.92 -14.87
C PHE A 83 10.99 -23.27 -15.56
N ASN A 84 11.99 -22.38 -15.52
CA ASN A 84 13.31 -22.65 -16.09
C ASN A 84 13.97 -23.85 -15.41
N HIS A 85 13.98 -23.89 -14.06
CA HIS A 85 14.58 -25.00 -13.33
C HIS A 85 13.92 -26.37 -13.59
N ASN A 86 12.63 -26.40 -13.93
CA ASN A 86 11.90 -27.63 -14.24
C ASN A 86 12.12 -28.12 -15.68
N ALA A 87 12.59 -27.25 -16.60
CA ALA A 87 12.90 -27.61 -17.98
C ALA A 87 14.26 -28.29 -18.14
N ASP A 88 15.11 -28.25 -17.10
CA ASP A 88 16.50 -28.68 -17.12
C ASP A 88 16.70 -30.18 -16.82
N HIS A 89 15.67 -31.02 -17.01
CA HIS A 89 15.80 -32.48 -16.85
C HIS A 89 16.52 -33.16 -18.04
N HIS A 90 17.58 -32.52 -18.56
CA HIS A 90 18.55 -33.10 -19.48
C HIS A 90 19.96 -32.80 -18.93
N PRO A 91 20.82 -33.80 -18.69
CA PRO A 91 22.10 -33.57 -18.04
C PRO A 91 23.04 -32.93 -19.08
N VAL A 92 23.28 -31.63 -18.95
CA VAL A 92 24.31 -30.95 -19.73
C VAL A 92 25.24 -30.22 -18.79
N HIS A 93 26.41 -30.84 -18.64
CA HIS A 93 27.61 -30.31 -18.04
C HIS A 93 27.94 -28.95 -18.66
N SER A 94 27.76 -27.86 -17.92
CA SER A 94 28.21 -26.52 -18.33
C SER A 94 28.72 -25.76 -17.12
N THR A 95 30.03 -25.60 -17.10
CA THR A 95 30.77 -24.55 -16.41
C THR A 95 30.19 -23.17 -16.78
N ASP A 96 30.27 -22.23 -15.84
CA ASP A 96 29.97 -20.80 -15.95
C ASP A 96 28.49 -20.37 -15.92
N ASN A 97 28.03 -19.92 -14.74
CA ASN A 97 27.14 -18.76 -14.58
C ASN A 97 26.90 -18.39 -13.10
N ASP A 98 27.98 -18.21 -12.31
CA ASP A 98 27.86 -17.62 -10.95
C ASP A 98 27.34 -16.16 -10.99
N THR A 99 27.27 -15.55 -12.17
CA THR A 99 26.78 -14.19 -12.38
C THR A 99 25.24 -14.08 -12.37
N ASP A 100 24.52 -15.17 -12.67
CA ASP A 100 23.07 -15.13 -12.89
C ASP A 100 22.27 -15.19 -11.57
N HIS A 101 22.81 -15.89 -10.55
CA HIS A 101 22.26 -15.85 -9.19
C HIS A 101 22.52 -14.51 -8.48
N ASN A 102 23.69 -13.90 -8.69
CA ASN A 102 24.04 -12.61 -8.09
C ASN A 102 23.18 -11.47 -8.67
N THR A 103 22.94 -11.46 -9.99
CA THR A 103 22.07 -10.45 -10.64
C THR A 103 20.60 -10.59 -10.25
N LYS A 104 20.09 -11.82 -10.08
CA LYS A 104 18.75 -12.06 -9.50
C LYS A 104 18.67 -11.51 -8.07
N SER A 105 19.63 -11.85 -7.20
CA SER A 105 19.67 -11.29 -5.84
C SER A 105 19.82 -9.76 -5.83
N THR A 106 20.50 -9.18 -6.82
CA THR A 106 20.67 -7.73 -6.96
C THR A 106 19.36 -7.02 -7.35
N ARG A 107 18.41 -7.71 -8.00
CA ARG A 107 17.03 -7.19 -8.21
C ARG A 107 16.15 -7.28 -6.97
N ALA A 108 16.41 -8.24 -6.08
CA ALA A 108 15.72 -8.30 -4.80
C ALA A 108 16.03 -7.02 -3.99
N PHE A 109 15.06 -6.54 -3.22
CA PHE A 109 15.19 -5.38 -2.32
C PHE A 109 15.38 -3.99 -2.95
N GLN A 110 15.26 -3.83 -4.28
CA GLN A 110 15.42 -2.52 -4.96
C GLN A 110 14.21 -1.56 -4.80
N LEU A 111 13.41 -1.68 -3.73
CA LEU A 111 12.15 -0.93 -3.55
C LEU A 111 12.39 0.58 -3.57
N TYR A 112 13.36 1.03 -2.79
CA TYR A 112 13.67 2.44 -2.63
C TYR A 112 14.42 3.03 -3.83
N SER A 113 15.32 2.27 -4.46
CA SER A 113 16.07 2.75 -5.63
C SER A 113 15.20 2.92 -6.87
N GLN A 114 14.26 1.99 -7.12
CA GLN A 114 13.30 2.15 -8.23
C GLN A 114 12.31 3.29 -7.95
N TRP A 115 11.93 3.52 -6.69
CA TRP A 115 11.08 4.64 -6.31
C TRP A 115 11.76 5.99 -6.55
N ASP A 116 13.04 6.11 -6.18
CA ASP A 116 13.81 7.32 -6.39
C ASP A 116 14.06 7.60 -7.88
N ALA A 117 14.34 6.55 -8.67
CA ALA A 117 14.54 6.66 -10.11
C ALA A 117 13.26 7.01 -10.90
N GLN A 118 12.08 6.56 -10.42
CA GLN A 118 10.79 6.79 -11.09
C GLN A 118 10.05 8.03 -10.54
N ARG A 119 10.71 8.84 -9.70
CA ARG A 119 10.10 9.93 -8.95
C ARG A 119 9.63 11.06 -9.89
N LYS A 120 8.38 10.97 -10.37
CA LYS A 120 7.67 12.05 -11.09
C LYS A 120 7.26 13.19 -10.14
N GLY A 121 8.21 13.80 -9.45
CA GLY A 121 8.00 14.99 -8.61
C GLY A 121 7.01 14.82 -7.42
N PRO A 122 7.01 15.77 -6.47
CA PRO A 122 6.14 15.70 -5.28
C PRO A 122 4.66 15.96 -5.61
N ILE A 123 4.37 16.75 -6.65
CA ILE A 123 3.01 17.20 -7.00
C ILE A 123 2.19 16.08 -7.65
N SER A 124 2.81 15.26 -8.50
CA SER A 124 2.13 14.08 -9.07
C SER A 124 1.76 13.08 -7.98
N LEU A 125 2.55 12.99 -6.92
CA LEU A 125 2.26 12.17 -5.74
C LEU A 125 1.03 12.68 -5.01
N ILE A 126 0.96 14.00 -4.78
CA ILE A 126 -0.20 14.65 -4.12
C ILE A 126 -1.48 14.42 -4.93
N ILE A 127 -1.41 14.54 -6.25
CA ILE A 127 -2.56 14.28 -7.13
C ILE A 127 -2.96 12.80 -7.09
N GLU A 128 -2.00 11.87 -7.13
CA GLU A 128 -2.27 10.43 -6.94
C GLU A 128 -2.94 10.17 -5.58
N TYR A 129 -2.47 10.82 -4.50
CA TYR A 129 -3.05 10.67 -3.16
C TYR A 129 -4.49 11.18 -3.12
N CYS A 130 -4.76 12.36 -3.68
CA CYS A 130 -6.12 12.90 -3.79
C CYS A 130 -7.04 11.98 -4.59
N LEU A 131 -6.61 11.53 -5.77
CA LEU A 131 -7.41 10.63 -6.61
C LEU A 131 -7.66 9.27 -5.94
N GLN A 132 -6.68 8.76 -5.19
CA GLN A 132 -6.84 7.53 -4.45
C GLN A 132 -7.83 7.70 -3.28
N SER A 133 -7.78 8.83 -2.55
CA SER A 133 -8.73 9.18 -1.48
C SER A 133 -10.18 9.25 -1.97
N ILE A 134 -10.40 9.68 -3.22
CA ILE A 134 -11.74 9.78 -3.84
C ILE A 134 -12.33 8.41 -4.19
N LYS A 135 -11.56 7.31 -4.10
CA LYS A 135 -12.10 5.98 -4.39
C LYS A 135 -13.31 5.66 -3.50
N PRO A 136 -14.39 5.08 -4.05
CA PRO A 136 -15.64 4.83 -3.32
C PRO A 136 -15.43 4.03 -2.02
N THR A 137 -14.48 3.09 -2.02
CA THR A 137 -14.10 2.26 -0.87
C THR A 137 -13.40 3.01 0.26
N ILE A 138 -12.89 4.21 0.00
CA ILE A 138 -12.30 5.10 1.01
C ILE A 138 -13.34 6.10 1.48
N ALA A 139 -14.08 6.71 0.53
CA ALA A 139 -15.02 7.80 0.80
C ALA A 139 -16.31 7.38 1.51
N TYR A 140 -16.80 6.13 1.32
CA TYR A 140 -18.08 5.65 1.83
C TYR A 140 -18.39 6.02 3.31
N PRO A 141 -17.52 5.75 4.30
CA PRO A 141 -17.81 6.10 5.69
C PRO A 141 -17.85 7.63 5.92
N TYR A 142 -16.99 8.39 5.24
CA TYR A 142 -16.88 9.83 5.42
C TYR A 142 -18.06 10.60 4.80
N VAL A 143 -18.59 10.09 3.68
CA VAL A 143 -19.82 10.60 3.05
C VAL A 143 -21.02 10.46 3.99
N LEU A 144 -21.02 9.51 4.93
CA LEU A 144 -22.05 9.37 5.95
C LEU A 144 -21.81 10.28 7.16
N PHE A 145 -20.56 10.44 7.61
CA PHE A 145 -20.24 11.23 8.81
C PHE A 145 -20.43 12.74 8.63
N ILE A 146 -20.06 13.30 7.47
CA ILE A 146 -20.19 14.74 7.21
C ILE A 146 -21.65 15.24 7.31
N PRO A 147 -22.63 14.66 6.61
CA PRO A 147 -24.02 15.11 6.73
C PRO A 147 -24.60 14.83 8.13
N LEU A 148 -24.20 13.74 8.79
CA LEU A 148 -24.63 13.44 10.15
C LEU A 148 -24.21 14.56 11.13
N ILE A 149 -22.97 15.03 11.02
CA ILE A 149 -22.47 16.15 11.85
C ILE A 149 -23.21 17.44 11.53
N ILE A 150 -23.48 17.74 10.25
CA ILE A 150 -24.22 18.95 9.86
C ILE A 150 -25.66 18.95 10.40
N ILE A 151 -26.33 17.78 10.41
CA ILE A 151 -27.72 17.66 10.85
C ILE A 151 -27.86 17.76 12.37
N PHE A 152 -26.88 17.23 13.13
CA PHE A 152 -26.98 17.08 14.58
C PHE A 152 -26.15 18.09 15.39
N SER A 153 -25.35 18.94 14.74
CA SER A 153 -24.54 19.98 15.40
C SER A 153 -25.25 21.31 15.54
#